data_AF-J9FZF8-F1
#
_entry.id   AF-J9FZF8-F1
#
_cell.length_a   1.000
_cell.length_b   1.000
_cell.length_c   1.000
_cell.angle_alpha   90.00
_cell.angle_beta   90.00
_cell.angle_gamma   90.00
#
_symmetry.space_group_name_H-M   'P 1'
#
loop_
_entity.id
_entity.type
_entity.pdbx_description
1 polymer ?
#
loop_
_entity_poly.entity_id
_entity_poly.type
_entity_poly.pdbx_seq_one_letter_code
_entity_poly.pdbx_strand_id
1 'polypeptide(L)'
;MAHVLIEEWTSYDSDDFLEKVENVLRNTICKMKEAGEFNKVTILKPYSFVLVDEEKETVAELLLMDDDTLLINDELLKGLDKELDDFLKDLLEK
;
A
#
# COMPACT_ATOMS: atom_id res chain seq x y z
N MET A 1 -11.06 20.82 -6.16
CA MET A 1 -10.86 19.42 -5.73
C MET A 1 -11.32 18.53 -6.87
N ALA A 2 -10.45 17.67 -7.38
CA ALA A 2 -10.88 16.62 -8.29
C ALA A 2 -11.61 15.56 -7.46
N HIS A 3 -12.79 15.14 -7.90
CA HIS A 3 -13.51 14.01 -7.33
C HIS A 3 -13.89 13.09 -8.49
N VAL A 4 -13.89 11.79 -8.22
CA VAL A 4 -14.35 10.77 -9.15
C VAL A 4 -15.38 9.91 -8.42
N LEU A 5 -16.52 9.70 -9.07
CA LEU A 5 -17.56 8.78 -8.60
C LEU A 5 -17.46 7.51 -9.44
N ILE A 6 -17.43 6.36 -8.78
CA ILE A 6 -17.51 5.05 -9.43
C ILE A 6 -18.92 4.53 -9.16
N GLU A 7 -19.81 4.67 -10.14
CA GLU A 7 -21.24 4.34 -10.04
C GLU A 7 -21.44 2.89 -9.56
N GLU A 8 -20.61 1.96 -10.04
CA GLU A 8 -20.68 0.55 -9.67
C GLU A 8 -20.47 0.32 -8.17
N TRP A 9 -19.72 1.19 -7.50
CA TRP A 9 -19.46 1.09 -6.05
C TRP A 9 -20.65 1.62 -5.25
N THR A 10 -21.44 2.55 -5.79
CA THR A 10 -22.61 3.11 -5.09
C THR A 10 -23.76 2.11 -4.94
N SER A 11 -23.81 1.10 -5.82
CA SER A 11 -24.79 0.01 -5.78
C SER A 11 -24.30 -1.24 -5.03
N TYR A 12 -23.15 -1.16 -4.34
CA TYR A 12 -22.54 -2.31 -3.68
C TYR A 12 -23.04 -2.44 -2.23
N ASP A 13 -24.01 -3.34 -2.01
CA ASP A 13 -24.71 -3.51 -0.72
C ASP A 13 -24.11 -4.59 0.21
N SER A 14 -22.88 -5.07 -0.05
CA SER A 14 -22.27 -6.14 0.73
C SER A 14 -21.25 -5.61 1.74
N ASP A 15 -21.21 -6.22 2.92
CA ASP A 15 -20.36 -5.82 4.07
C ASP A 15 -18.85 -5.98 3.80
N ASP A 16 -18.46 -6.70 2.74
CA ASP A 16 -17.07 -6.94 2.33
C ASP A 16 -16.50 -5.86 1.38
N PHE A 17 -17.20 -4.74 1.23
CA PHE A 17 -16.82 -3.66 0.32
C PHE A 17 -15.41 -3.13 0.59
N LEU A 18 -15.12 -2.75 1.83
CA LEU A 18 -13.83 -2.15 2.22
C LEU A 18 -12.67 -3.11 1.97
N GLU A 19 -12.84 -4.40 2.29
CA GLU A 19 -11.82 -5.44 2.05
C GLU A 19 -11.52 -5.60 0.55
N LYS A 20 -12.55 -5.59 -0.29
CA LYS A 20 -12.37 -5.68 -1.75
C LYS A 20 -11.75 -4.43 -2.34
N VAL A 21 -12.21 -3.25 -1.91
CA VAL A 21 -11.70 -1.96 -2.40
C VAL A 21 -10.26 -1.77 -1.98
N GLU A 22 -9.89 -2.14 -0.75
CA GLU A 22 -8.51 -2.10 -0.29
C GLU A 22 -7.59 -2.90 -1.24
N ASN A 23 -7.96 -4.15 -1.54
CA ASN A 23 -7.20 -5.01 -2.46
C ASN A 23 -7.09 -4.41 -3.87
N VAL A 24 -8.17 -3.86 -4.41
CA VAL A 24 -8.19 -3.24 -5.74
C VAL A 24 -7.33 -1.97 -5.77
N LEU A 25 -7.47 -1.09 -4.79
CA LEU A 25 -6.71 0.15 -4.70
C LEU A 25 -5.24 -0.12 -4.48
N ARG A 26 -4.89 -1.05 -3.58
CA ARG A 26 -3.50 -1.46 -3.32
C ARG A 26 -2.84 -1.95 -4.61
N ASN A 27 -3.49 -2.87 -5.33
CA ASN A 27 -2.97 -3.37 -6.61
C ASN A 27 -2.81 -2.26 -7.67
N THR A 28 -3.74 -1.31 -7.72
CA THR A 28 -3.69 -0.19 -8.66
C THR A 28 -2.54 0.77 -8.33
N ILE A 29 -2.43 1.15 -7.06
CA ILE A 29 -1.36 2.02 -6.55
C ILE A 29 0.01 1.37 -6.74
N CYS A 30 0.16 0.07 -6.49
CA CYS A 30 1.40 -0.67 -6.77
C CYS A 30 1.79 -0.61 -8.25
N LYS A 31 0.86 -0.86 -9.17
CA LYS A 31 1.12 -0.73 -10.61
C LYS A 31 1.52 0.69 -11.02
N MET A 32 0.90 1.71 -10.42
CA MET A 32 1.28 3.11 -10.64
C MET A 32 2.67 3.43 -10.11
N LYS A 33 3.05 2.87 -8.95
CA LYS A 33 4.40 2.98 -8.38
C LYS A 33 5.43 2.35 -9.31
N GLU A 34 5.20 1.12 -9.76
CA GLU A 34 6.08 0.39 -10.68
C GLU A 34 6.24 1.11 -12.01
N ALA A 35 5.18 1.75 -12.51
CA ALA A 35 5.22 2.60 -13.71
C ALA A 35 5.87 3.98 -13.48
N GLY A 36 6.26 4.32 -12.24
CA GLY A 36 6.88 5.60 -11.91
C GLY A 36 5.94 6.80 -11.98
N GLU A 37 4.62 6.59 -11.97
CA GLU A 37 3.62 7.66 -12.11
C GLU A 37 3.70 8.68 -10.97
N PHE A 38 4.06 8.21 -9.77
CA PHE A 38 4.20 9.07 -8.59
C PHE A 38 5.41 10.02 -8.63
N ASN A 39 6.37 9.80 -9.53
CA ASN A 39 7.50 10.72 -9.72
C ASN A 39 7.07 12.03 -10.41
N LYS A 40 5.93 12.02 -11.10
CA LYS A 40 5.36 13.21 -11.77
C LYS A 40 4.60 14.10 -10.79
N VAL A 41 4.30 13.59 -9.60
CA VAL A 41 3.52 14.28 -8.58
C VAL A 41 4.47 15.15 -7.75
N THR A 42 4.20 16.46 -7.68
CA THR A 42 4.98 17.42 -6.88
C THR A 42 4.58 17.41 -5.41
N ILE A 43 4.60 16.23 -4.77
CA ILE A 43 4.44 16.07 -3.32
C ILE A 43 5.81 15.76 -2.72
N LEU A 44 6.16 16.45 -1.63
CA LEU A 44 7.38 16.19 -0.88
C LEU A 44 7.26 14.88 -0.11
N LYS A 45 8.31 14.05 -0.16
CA LYS A 45 8.43 12.84 0.64
C LYS A 45 8.83 13.18 2.10
N PRO A 46 8.43 12.36 3.09
CA PRO A 46 7.54 11.20 2.95
C PRO A 46 6.08 11.59 2.79
N TYR A 47 5.35 10.81 2.01
CA TYR A 47 3.89 10.86 1.99
C TYR A 47 3.30 9.46 1.86
N SER A 48 2.09 9.26 2.36
CA SER A 48 1.40 7.97 2.31
C SER A 48 0.03 8.07 1.64
N PHE A 49 -0.40 6.95 1.08
CA PHE A 49 -1.75 6.73 0.60
C PHE A 49 -2.49 5.91 1.64
N VAL A 50 -3.57 6.47 2.17
CA VAL A 50 -4.37 5.87 3.23
C VAL A 50 -5.80 5.72 2.74
N LEU A 51 -6.38 4.54 2.94
CA LEU A 51 -7.81 4.30 2.75
C LEU A 51 -8.53 4.72 4.03
N VAL A 52 -9.50 5.62 3.90
CA VAL A 52 -10.34 6.07 4.99
C VAL A 52 -11.81 5.76 4.70
N ASP A 53 -12.59 5.58 5.75
CA ASP A 53 -14.04 5.39 5.65
C ASP A 53 -14.81 6.72 5.58
N GLU A 54 -16.14 6.63 5.66
CA GLU A 54 -17.04 7.79 5.64
C GLU A 54 -16.87 8.71 6.85
N GLU A 55 -16.43 8.17 7.99
CA GLU A 55 -16.14 8.92 9.22
C GLU A 55 -14.73 9.53 9.21
N LYS A 56 -13.97 9.30 8.12
CA LYS A 56 -12.56 9.67 7.93
C LYS A 56 -11.62 8.93 8.87
N GLU A 57 -12.04 7.78 9.39
CA GLU A 57 -11.17 6.89 10.14
C GLU A 57 -10.30 6.08 9.17
N THR A 58 -9.05 5.84 9.55
CA THR A 58 -8.13 5.06 8.74
C THR A 58 -8.53 3.59 8.78
N VAL A 59 -8.89 3.06 7.61
CA VAL A 59 -9.17 1.63 7.41
C VAL A 59 -7.87 0.88 7.16
N ALA A 60 -7.02 1.38 6.26
CA ALA A 60 -5.77 0.73 5.89
C ALA A 60 -4.73 1.70 5.32
N GLU A 61 -3.46 1.40 5.56
CA GLU A 61 -2.35 2.05 4.86
C GLU A 61 -2.04 1.29 3.56
N LEU A 62 -2.15 1.99 2.42
CA LEU A 62 -2.03 1.37 1.10
C LEU A 62 -0.59 1.38 0.59
N LEU A 63 0.11 2.51 0.73
CA LEU A 63 1.49 2.68 0.29
C LEU A 63 2.15 3.86 1.01
N LEU A 64 3.40 3.68 1.45
CA LEU A 64 4.30 4.76 1.85
C LEU A 64 5.28 5.06 0.73
N MET A 65 5.39 6.34 0.38
CA MET A 65 6.39 6.89 -0.53
C MET A 65 7.43 7.60 0.31
N ASP A 66 8.53 6.91 0.58
CA ASP A 66 9.69 7.40 1.29
C ASP A 66 10.97 6.93 0.56
N ASP A 67 12.06 7.67 0.69
CA ASP A 67 13.33 7.32 0.05
C ASP A 67 14.13 6.29 0.85
N ASP A 68 13.90 6.21 2.17
CA ASP A 68 14.69 5.40 3.10
C ASP A 68 13.89 4.23 3.71
N THR A 69 12.56 4.22 3.54
CA THR A 69 11.67 3.24 4.19
C THR A 69 10.92 2.37 3.17
N LEU A 70 11.12 1.06 3.23
CA LEU A 70 10.37 0.06 2.46
C LEU A 70 9.11 -0.36 3.22
N LEU A 71 7.93 -0.18 2.60
CA LEU A 71 6.67 -0.71 3.13
C LEU A 71 6.49 -2.15 2.64
N ILE A 72 6.51 -3.11 3.57
CA ILE A 72 6.37 -4.55 3.29
C ILE A 72 4.94 -4.97 3.68
N ASN A 73 4.25 -5.72 2.82
CA ASN A 73 2.95 -6.31 3.15
C ASN A 73 3.11 -7.69 3.83
N ASP A 74 2.04 -8.20 4.44
CA ASP A 74 2.04 -9.50 5.13
C ASP A 74 2.38 -10.70 4.22
N GLU A 75 2.14 -10.60 2.91
CA GLU A 75 2.53 -11.63 1.95
C GLU A 75 4.01 -11.61 1.59
N LEU A 76 4.64 -10.44 1.47
CA LEU A 76 6.08 -10.30 1.23
C LEU A 76 6.90 -10.53 2.50
N LEU A 77 6.30 -10.37 3.68
CA LEU A 77 6.89 -10.80 4.96
C LEU A 77 7.03 -12.33 5.05
N LYS A 78 6.21 -13.11 4.31
CA LYS A 78 6.32 -14.57 4.28
C LYS A 78 7.59 -15.00 3.54
N GLY A 79 8.65 -15.24 4.32
CA GLY A 79 9.96 -15.66 3.81
C GLY A 79 11.07 -14.67 4.16
N LEU A 80 10.71 -13.41 4.44
CA LEU A 80 11.66 -12.37 4.87
C LEU A 80 12.35 -12.75 6.19
N ASP A 81 11.61 -13.32 7.15
CA ASP A 81 12.20 -13.78 8.42
C ASP A 81 13.32 -14.78 8.20
N LYS A 82 13.11 -15.74 7.30
CA LYS A 82 14.10 -16.78 7.00
C LYS A 82 15.31 -16.21 6.27
N GLU A 83 15.09 -15.35 5.28
CA GLU A 83 16.17 -14.69 4.54
C GLU A 83 16.98 -13.73 5.44
N LEU A 84 16.33 -13.08 6.41
CA LEU A 84 16.98 -12.22 7.40
C LEU A 84 17.78 -13.04 8.42
N ASP A 85 17.23 -14.15 8.91
CA ASP A 85 17.93 -15.07 9.80
C ASP A 85 19.19 -15.66 9.14
N ASP A 86 19.07 -16.09 7.88
CA ASP A 86 20.19 -16.62 7.09
C ASP A 86 21.24 -15.51 6.83
N PHE A 87 20.82 -14.28 6.54
CA PHE A 87 21.72 -13.12 6.37
C PHE A 87 22.47 -12.76 7.67
N LEU A 88 21.78 -12.70 8.81
CA LEU A 88 22.40 -12.41 10.11
C LEU A 88 23.40 -13.50 10.50
N LYS A 89 23.09 -14.75 10.20
CA LYS A 89 23.98 -15.88 10.47
C LYS A 89 25.26 -15.80 9.62
N ASP A 90 25.15 -15.53 8.33
CA ASP A 90 26.30 -15.33 7.44
C ASP A 90 27.16 -14.11 7.84
N LEU A 91 26.55 -13.09 8.44
CA LEU A 91 27.25 -11.90 8.94
C LEU A 91 28.02 -12.19 10.24
N LEU A 92 27.46 -13.01 11.13
CA LEU A 92 28.05 -13.37 12.43
C LEU A 92 29.09 -14.51 12.32
N GLU A 93 29.00 -15.32 11.27
CA GLU A 93 29.95 -16.41 10.98
C GLU A 93 31.16 -15.94 10.14
N LYS A 94 31.30 -14.63 9.87
CA LYS A 94 32.49 -13.97 9.31
C LYS A 94 33.25 -13.16 10.36
#